data_AF-A0A9E4UNF6-F1
#
_entry.id   AF-A0A9E4UNF6-F1
#
_cell.length_a   1.000
_cell.length_b   1.000
_cell.length_c   1.000
_cell.angle_alpha   90.00
_cell.angle_beta   90.00
_cell.angle_gamma   90.00
#
_symmetry.space_group_name_H-M   'P 1'
#
loop_
_entity.id
_entity.type
_entity.pdbx_description
1 polymer ?
#
loop_
_entity_poly.entity_id
_entity_poly.type
_entity_poly.pdbx_seq_one_letter_code
_entity_poly.pdbx_strand_id
1 'polypeptide(L)'
;MALPFSEELRRDLDSVWERIFSHPFLKEVQAGSLPLEKFRYYVIQDYHYLEGFGRSVSIALSKGPDTETLRKLVRRVTTPIERPLHARMFELLE
;
A
#
# COMPACT_ATOMS: atom_id res chain seq x y z
N MET A 1 -11.26 20.90 21.51
CA MET A 1 -11.74 20.61 20.13
C MET A 1 -11.70 19.12 19.93
N ALA A 2 -12.68 18.54 19.24
CA ALA A 2 -12.64 17.13 18.85
C ALA A 2 -11.47 16.92 17.87
N LEU A 3 -10.85 15.73 17.92
CA LEU A 3 -9.82 15.35 16.96
C LEU A 3 -10.42 15.27 15.55
N PRO A 4 -9.65 15.55 14.47
CA PRO A 4 -10.05 15.19 13.12
C PRO A 4 -10.39 13.70 13.05
N PHE A 5 -11.41 13.33 12.28
CA PHE A 5 -11.87 11.94 12.16
C PHE A 5 -10.75 10.96 11.76
N SER A 6 -9.81 11.40 10.91
CA SER A 6 -8.63 10.59 10.54
C SER A 6 -7.71 10.28 11.71
N GLU A 7 -7.58 11.20 12.67
CA GLU A 7 -6.77 11.01 13.87
C GLU A 7 -7.47 10.10 14.88
N GLU A 8 -8.80 10.20 14.99
CA GLU A 8 -9.62 9.27 15.77
C GLU A 8 -9.43 7.83 15.27
N LEU A 9 -9.63 7.59 13.96
CA LEU A 9 -9.41 6.27 13.36
C LEU A 9 -7.98 5.76 13.55
N ARG A 10 -6.97 6.66 13.42
CA ARG A 10 -5.57 6.29 13.63
C ARG A 10 -5.32 5.86 15.06
N ARG A 11 -5.86 6.58 16.05
CA ARG A 11 -5.74 6.26 17.46
C ARG A 11 -6.43 4.94 17.80
N ASP A 12 -7.62 4.71 17.26
CA ASP A 12 -8.38 3.50 17.53
C ASP A 12 -7.71 2.23 16.95
N LEU A 13 -6.91 2.40 15.91
CA LEU A 13 -6.13 1.32 15.28
C LEU A 13 -4.67 1.26 15.74
N ASP A 14 -4.27 2.00 16.78
CA ASP A 14 -2.86 2.13 17.18
C ASP A 14 -2.22 0.77 17.48
N SER A 15 -2.92 -0.10 18.21
CA SER A 15 -2.45 -1.46 18.50
C SER A 15 -2.22 -2.31 17.24
N VAL A 16 -2.98 -2.09 16.16
CA VAL A 16 -2.78 -2.79 14.87
C VAL A 16 -1.54 -2.25 14.18
N TRP A 17 -1.34 -0.94 14.20
CA TRP A 17 -0.15 -0.30 13.63
C TRP A 17 1.14 -0.74 14.35
N GLU A 18 1.11 -0.78 15.69
CA GLU A 18 2.22 -1.32 16.49
C GLU A 18 2.57 -2.75 16.06
N ARG A 19 1.55 -3.61 15.91
CA ARG A 19 1.73 -4.99 15.45
C ARG A 19 2.29 -5.09 14.03
N ILE A 20 1.89 -4.20 13.12
CA ILE A 20 2.45 -4.14 11.76
C ILE A 20 3.95 -3.80 11.86
N PHE A 21 4.32 -2.73 12.57
CA PHE A 21 5.71 -2.30 12.70
C PHE A 21 6.61 -3.27 13.50
N SER A 22 6.02 -4.06 14.40
CA SER A 22 6.71 -5.13 15.12
C SER A 22 6.74 -6.45 14.38
N HIS A 23 6.07 -6.57 13.22
CA HIS A 23 5.95 -7.83 12.51
C HIS A 23 7.33 -8.33 12.02
N PRO A 24 7.67 -9.62 12.19
CA PRO A 24 8.98 -10.16 11.80
C PRO A 24 9.37 -9.85 10.36
N PHE A 25 8.42 -9.89 9.42
CA PHE A 25 8.66 -9.53 8.02
C PHE A 25 9.30 -8.14 7.86
N LEU A 26 8.75 -7.09 8.50
CA LEU A 26 9.31 -5.74 8.39
C LEU A 26 10.64 -5.60 9.13
N LYS A 27 10.80 -6.27 10.27
CA LYS A 27 12.07 -6.28 11.02
C LYS A 27 13.19 -6.95 10.21
N GLU A 28 12.89 -8.08 9.57
CA GLU A 28 13.82 -8.82 8.73
C GLU A 28 14.15 -8.07 7.43
N VAL A 29 13.18 -7.37 6.82
CA VAL A 29 13.44 -6.47 5.67
C VAL A 29 14.37 -5.33 6.09
N GLN A 30 14.10 -4.67 7.22
CA GLN A 30 14.93 -3.58 7.72
C GLN A 30 16.36 -4.05 8.04
N ALA A 31 16.50 -5.25 8.60
CA ALA A 31 17.80 -5.84 8.93
C ALA A 31 18.53 -6.44 7.73
N GLY A 32 17.87 -6.55 6.56
CA GLY A 32 18.42 -7.24 5.39
C GLY A 32 18.56 -8.76 5.57
N SER A 33 17.85 -9.34 6.54
CA SER A 33 17.92 -10.76 6.90
C SER A 33 16.71 -11.58 6.41
N LEU A 34 15.72 -10.95 5.78
CA LEU A 34 14.54 -11.64 5.24
C LEU A 34 15.00 -12.61 4.13
N PRO A 35 14.64 -13.91 4.22
CA PRO A 35 14.90 -14.84 3.12
C PRO A 35 14.29 -14.36 1.80
N LEU A 36 15.06 -14.45 0.72
CA LEU A 36 14.71 -13.87 -0.57
C LEU A 36 13.40 -14.46 -1.13
N GLU A 37 13.14 -15.75 -0.88
CA GLU A 37 11.92 -16.43 -1.30
C GLU A 37 10.66 -15.86 -0.64
N LYS A 38 10.75 -15.42 0.64
CA LYS A 38 9.63 -14.75 1.32
C LYS A 38 9.38 -13.38 0.72
N PHE A 39 10.44 -12.64 0.40
CA PHE A 39 10.32 -11.34 -0.26
C PHE A 39 9.70 -11.49 -1.65
N ARG A 40 10.18 -12.45 -2.46
CA ARG A 40 9.61 -12.77 -3.78
C ARG A 40 8.12 -13.11 -3.68
N TYR A 41 7.74 -13.95 -2.73
CA TYR A 41 6.34 -14.28 -2.50
C TYR A 41 5.49 -13.04 -2.18
N TYR A 42 5.97 -12.17 -1.28
CA TYR A 42 5.30 -10.92 -0.94
C TYR A 42 5.09 -10.02 -2.17
N VAL A 43 6.12 -9.80 -2.99
CA VAL A 43 6.04 -8.92 -4.17
C VAL A 43 5.04 -9.47 -5.20
N ILE A 44 4.97 -10.80 -5.38
CA ILE A 44 3.96 -11.43 -6.26
C ILE A 44 2.55 -11.17 -5.72
N GLN A 45 2.33 -11.31 -4.42
CA GLN A 45 1.02 -11.04 -3.83
C GLN A 45 0.64 -9.56 -3.87
N ASP A 46 1.59 -8.65 -3.63
CA ASP A 46 1.36 -7.20 -3.71
C ASP A 46 0.97 -6.76 -5.13
N TYR A 47 1.57 -7.37 -6.16
CA TYR A 47 1.18 -7.14 -7.55
C TYR A 47 -0.30 -7.43 -7.84
N HIS A 48 -0.84 -8.52 -7.26
CA HIS A 48 -2.26 -8.86 -7.36
C HIS A 48 -3.13 -7.94 -6.50
N TYR A 49 -2.67 -7.60 -5.29
CA TYR A 49 -3.34 -6.64 -4.42
C TYR A 49 -3.55 -5.28 -5.13
N LEU A 50 -2.56 -4.80 -5.88
CA LEU A 50 -2.62 -3.53 -6.59
C LEU A 50 -3.75 -3.47 -7.65
N GLU A 51 -4.20 -4.62 -8.17
CA GLU A 51 -5.38 -4.63 -9.04
C GLU A 51 -6.66 -4.28 -8.24
N GLY A 52 -6.84 -4.89 -7.08
CA GLY A 52 -7.93 -4.56 -6.16
C GLY A 52 -7.85 -3.13 -5.63
N PHE A 53 -6.63 -2.66 -5.34
CA PHE A 53 -6.37 -1.27 -4.95
C PHE A 53 -6.82 -0.29 -6.03
N GLY A 54 -6.41 -0.48 -7.29
CA GLY A 54 -6.81 0.38 -8.41
C GLY A 54 -8.33 0.44 -8.62
N ARG A 55 -9.03 -0.71 -8.50
CA ARG A 55 -10.50 -0.77 -8.52
C ARG A 55 -11.12 0.02 -7.37
N SER A 56 -10.58 -0.11 -6.15
CA SER A 56 -11.07 0.62 -4.97
C SER A 56 -10.89 2.13 -5.10
N VAL A 57 -9.73 2.58 -5.60
CA VAL A 57 -9.48 3.99 -5.92
C VAL A 57 -10.44 4.48 -7.00
N SER A 58 -10.78 3.67 -7.99
CA SER A 58 -11.74 4.05 -9.04
C SER A 58 -13.16 4.26 -8.49
N ILE A 59 -13.57 3.48 -7.50
CA ILE A 59 -14.85 3.67 -6.79
C ILE A 59 -14.82 4.95 -5.95
N ALA A 60 -13.70 5.26 -5.29
CA ALA A 60 -13.54 6.52 -4.58
C ALA A 60 -13.55 7.72 -5.54
N LEU A 61 -12.89 7.58 -6.69
CA LEU A 61 -12.87 8.58 -7.77
C LEU A 61 -14.29 8.89 -8.24
N SER A 62 -15.13 7.89 -8.51
CA SER A 62 -16.51 8.13 -8.97
C SER A 62 -17.42 8.83 -7.95
N LYS A 63 -17.01 8.84 -6.67
CA LYS A 63 -17.73 9.48 -5.55
C LYS A 63 -17.07 10.77 -5.06
N GLY A 64 -16.00 11.22 -5.72
CA GLY A 64 -15.24 12.40 -5.30
C GLY A 64 -16.11 13.67 -5.29
N PRO A 65 -15.96 14.55 -4.27
CA PRO A 65 -16.83 15.72 -4.10
C PRO A 65 -16.48 16.90 -5.04
N ASP A 66 -15.24 16.95 -5.55
CA ASP A 66 -14.73 18.07 -6.33
C ASP A 66 -13.64 17.65 -7.32
N THR A 67 -13.38 18.53 -8.29
CA THR A 67 -12.39 18.31 -9.37
C THR A 67 -10.97 18.09 -8.85
N GLU A 68 -10.59 18.72 -7.74
CA GLU A 68 -9.25 18.56 -7.17
C GLU A 68 -9.06 17.15 -6.60
N THR A 69 -10.08 16.62 -5.92
CA THR A 69 -10.12 15.24 -5.44
C THR A 69 -10.06 14.26 -6.61
N LEU A 70 -10.80 14.51 -7.69
CA LEU A 70 -10.73 13.70 -8.90
C LEU A 70 -9.32 13.67 -9.49
N ARG A 71 -8.67 14.84 -9.60
CA ARG A 71 -7.28 14.96 -10.10
C ARG A 71 -6.27 14.18 -9.28
N LYS A 72 -6.44 14.15 -7.96
CA LYS A 72 -5.58 13.38 -7.05
C LYS A 72 -5.79 11.88 -7.22
N LEU A 73 -7.05 11.44 -7.27
CA LEU A 73 -7.38 10.01 -7.31
C LEU A 73 -7.12 9.38 -8.68
N VAL A 74 -7.39 10.07 -9.79
CA VAL A 74 -7.22 9.50 -11.14
C VAL A 74 -5.78 9.04 -11.40
N ARG A 75 -4.80 9.77 -10.87
CA ARG A 75 -3.37 9.41 -10.99
C ARG A 75 -3.00 8.13 -10.24
N ARG A 76 -3.81 7.72 -9.25
CA ARG A 76 -3.56 6.54 -8.42
C ARG A 76 -4.22 5.28 -8.97
N VAL A 77 -5.20 5.41 -9.87
CA VAL A 77 -5.94 4.26 -10.45
C VAL A 77 -5.01 3.27 -11.13
N THR A 78 -4.04 3.77 -11.90
CA THR A 78 -3.12 2.93 -12.68
C THR A 78 -1.89 2.50 -11.90
N THR A 79 -1.74 2.91 -10.63
CA THR A 79 -0.57 2.57 -9.79
C THR A 79 0.77 2.82 -10.52
N PRO A 80 1.00 4.04 -11.05
CA PRO A 80 2.06 4.30 -12.04
C PRO A 80 3.47 4.24 -11.46
N ILE A 81 3.63 4.20 -10.14
CA ILE A 81 4.91 4.08 -9.45
C ILE A 81 5.15 2.61 -9.11
N GLU A 82 4.13 1.96 -8.56
CA GLU A 82 4.20 0.61 -8.04
C GLU A 82 4.35 -0.42 -9.15
N ARG A 83 3.69 -0.24 -10.31
CA ARG A 83 3.79 -1.19 -11.44
C ARG A 83 5.19 -1.25 -12.06
N PRO A 84 5.86 -0.12 -12.41
CA PRO A 84 7.25 -0.15 -12.85
C PRO A 84 8.21 -0.71 -11.78
N LEU A 85 7.96 -0.38 -10.51
CA LEU A 85 8.76 -0.91 -9.40
C LEU A 85 8.69 -2.44 -9.34
N HIS A 86 7.49 -3.01 -9.46
CA HIS A 86 7.29 -4.46 -9.51
C HIS A 86 7.98 -5.10 -10.71
N ALA A 87 7.87 -4.51 -11.90
CA ALA A 87 8.56 -5.01 -13.09
C ALA A 87 10.07 -5.11 -12.85
N ARG A 88 10.66 -4.06 -12.28
CA ARG A 88 12.09 -4.06 -11.93
C ARG A 88 12.43 -5.09 -10.86
N MET A 89 11.58 -5.28 -9.85
CA MET A 89 11.80 -6.30 -8.83
C MET A 89 11.72 -7.72 -9.42
N PHE A 90 10.80 -7.98 -10.35
CA PHE A 90 10.71 -9.29 -11.00
C PHE A 90 11.96 -9.63 -11.80
N GLU A 91 12.53 -8.68 -12.54
CA GLU A 91 13.82 -8.86 -13.24
C GLU A 91 14.99 -9.20 -12.29
N LEU A 92 14.97 -8.67 -11.06
CA LEU A 92 16.04 -8.89 -10.07
C LEU A 92 15.84 -10.16 -9.24
N LEU A 93 14.64 -10.71 -9.24
CA LEU A 93 14.24 -11.85 -8.41
C LEU A 93 14.05 -13.13 -9.23
N GLU A 94 14.22 -13.09 -10.55
CA GLU A 94 14.45 -14.28 -11.41
C GLU A 94 15.87 -14.83 -11.21
#